data_AF-A0A9D0AWW4-F1
#
_entry.id   AF-A0A9D0AWW4-F1
#
_cell.length_a   1.000
_cell.length_b   1.000
_cell.length_c   1.000
_cell.angle_alpha   90.00
_cell.angle_beta   90.00
_cell.angle_gamma   90.00
#
_symmetry.space_group_name_H-M   'P 1'
#
loop_
_entity.id
_entity.type
_entity.pdbx_description
1 polymer ?
#
loop_
_entity_poly.entity_id
_entity_poly.type
_entity_poly.pdbx_seq_one_letter_code
_entity_poly.pdbx_strand_id
1 'polypeptide(L)'
;MLKIQQVLLIMMAVFLLSCTEMPTSMGDLAQNEALQGGAVGGLLCGGAAKLAGLNREQIVVATAGCAGIGAIVGQQMRDRRKKYASEEEFFDGEIKEAQQFNSDQITYKNKLIAEVKKLKIENKRLVALQKKAKVSAEVLAKHRTVIIDKQKAVKIETRKMQEELKFQEALYAKIKATDNSSRLAKFQKEVKKLKEAIVVVENQQSQLAELDDNLSI
;
A
#
# COMPACT_ATOMS: atom_id res chain seq x y z
N MET A 1 38.93 -12.77 12.67
CA MET A 1 39.30 -11.51 13.34
C MET A 1 39.31 -10.39 12.31
N LEU A 2 38.14 -9.84 11.97
CA LEU A 2 38.06 -8.64 11.14
C LEU A 2 38.49 -7.45 12.01
N LYS A 3 39.51 -6.73 11.54
CA LYS A 3 40.18 -5.65 12.28
C LYS A 3 39.17 -4.53 12.59
N ILE A 4 39.17 -4.09 13.85
CA ILE A 4 38.41 -2.95 14.42
C ILE A 4 38.51 -1.69 13.53
N GLN A 5 39.56 -1.58 12.71
CA GLN A 5 39.75 -0.56 11.68
C GLN A 5 38.66 -0.51 10.59
N GLN A 6 38.03 -1.64 10.22
CA GLN A 6 36.95 -1.63 9.20
C GLN A 6 35.59 -1.23 9.78
N VAL A 7 35.36 -1.48 11.07
CA VAL A 7 34.12 -1.04 11.76
C VAL A 7 34.13 0.47 11.99
N LEU A 8 35.30 1.05 12.28
CA LEU A 8 35.45 2.50 12.47
C LEU A 8 35.20 3.27 11.17
N LEU A 9 35.60 2.73 10.01
CA LEU A 9 35.43 3.40 8.71
C LEU A 9 33.97 3.41 8.24
N ILE A 10 33.19 2.37 8.56
CA ILE A 10 31.75 2.31 8.25
C ILE A 10 30.94 3.19 9.21
N MET A 11 31.36 3.32 10.48
CA MET A 11 30.70 4.21 11.44
C MET A 11 30.93 5.69 11.12
N MET A 12 32.09 6.05 10.54
CA MET A 12 32.40 7.44 10.16
C MET A 12 31.68 7.89 8.88
N ALA A 13 31.30 6.96 7.99
CA ALA A 13 30.49 7.26 6.80
C ALA A 13 29.02 7.60 7.12
N VAL A 14 28.51 7.18 8.29
CA VAL A 14 27.13 7.47 8.72
C VAL A 14 27.01 8.85 9.38
N PHE A 15 28.10 9.39 9.93
CA PHE A 15 28.10 10.71 10.60
C PHE A 15 28.27 11.91 9.66
N LEU A 16 28.65 11.70 8.39
CA LEU A 16 28.84 12.79 7.42
C LEU A 16 27.58 13.17 6.64
N LEU A 17 26.42 12.55 6.91
CA LEU A 17 25.13 12.94 6.33
C LEU A 17 24.24 13.79 7.26
N SER A 18 24.76 14.20 8.43
CA SER A 18 24.02 14.98 9.42
C SER A 18 24.54 16.41 9.63
N CYS A 19 25.20 17.00 8.63
CA CYS A 19 25.41 18.45 8.59
C CYS A 19 24.31 19.11 7.76
N THR A 20 23.50 19.90 8.46
CA THR A 20 22.40 20.71 7.96
C THR A 20 22.88 21.82 7.01
N GLU A 21 22.52 21.73 5.74
CA GLU A 21 22.30 22.90 4.91
C GLU A 21 20.79 23.02 4.69
N MET A 22 20.20 24.13 5.17
CA MET A 22 18.82 24.48 4.85
C MET A 22 18.74 24.79 3.35
N PRO A 23 17.94 24.05 2.56
CA PRO A 23 17.84 24.30 1.12
C PRO A 23 17.11 25.63 0.87
N THR A 24 17.82 26.56 0.24
CA THR A 24 17.35 27.91 -0.13
C THR A 24 16.61 27.94 -1.48
N SER A 25 16.39 26.78 -2.13
CA SER A 25 15.63 26.69 -3.38
C SER A 25 14.63 25.53 -3.38
N MET A 26 13.47 25.74 -4.01
CA MET A 26 12.43 24.70 -4.23
C MET A 26 12.97 23.46 -4.96
N GLY A 27 14.08 23.58 -5.72
CA GLY A 27 14.73 22.47 -6.42
C GLY A 27 15.50 21.54 -5.49
N ASP A 28 16.18 22.08 -4.47
CA ASP A 28 16.98 21.29 -3.52
C ASP A 28 16.13 20.55 -2.49
N LEU A 29 14.97 21.12 -2.13
CA LEU A 29 13.94 20.39 -1.38
C LEU A 29 13.43 19.17 -2.16
N ALA A 30 13.29 19.29 -3.48
CA ALA A 30 12.79 18.21 -4.32
C ALA A 30 13.78 17.05 -4.47
N GLN A 31 15.08 17.33 -4.52
CA GLN A 31 16.09 16.28 -4.59
C GLN A 31 16.24 15.55 -3.25
N ASN A 32 16.12 16.29 -2.13
CA ASN A 32 16.15 15.72 -0.79
C ASN A 32 14.93 14.85 -0.45
N GLU A 33 13.73 15.20 -0.90
CA GLU A 33 12.53 14.38 -0.63
C GLU A 33 12.51 13.05 -1.44
N ALA A 34 13.15 13.00 -2.61
CA ALA A 34 13.39 11.73 -3.32
C ALA A 34 14.36 10.82 -2.55
N LEU A 35 15.45 11.41 -2.08
CA LEU A 35 16.53 10.70 -1.38
C LEU A 35 16.05 10.24 0.00
N GLN A 36 15.33 11.10 0.73
CA GLN A 36 14.66 10.76 1.97
C GLN A 36 13.53 9.74 1.76
N GLY A 37 12.75 9.84 0.68
CA GLY A 37 11.74 8.84 0.33
C GLY A 37 12.34 7.45 0.07
N GLY A 38 13.48 7.40 -0.62
CA GLY A 38 14.28 6.18 -0.81
C GLY A 38 14.85 5.64 0.50
N ALA A 39 15.37 6.50 1.38
CA ALA A 39 15.92 6.10 2.68
C ALA A 39 14.83 5.62 3.66
N VAL A 40 13.68 6.30 3.71
CA VAL A 40 12.51 5.91 4.52
C VAL A 40 11.89 4.63 3.99
N GLY A 41 11.74 4.48 2.66
CA GLY A 41 11.27 3.26 2.02
C GLY A 41 12.20 2.07 2.27
N GLY A 42 13.52 2.29 2.22
CA GLY A 42 14.53 1.30 2.59
C GLY A 42 14.48 0.90 4.06
N LEU A 43 14.31 1.85 4.98
CA LEU A 43 14.21 1.59 6.43
C LEU A 43 12.93 0.84 6.81
N LEU A 44 11.78 1.19 6.21
CA LEU A 44 10.51 0.52 6.47
C LEU A 44 10.56 -0.95 6.01
N CYS A 45 11.03 -1.20 4.79
CA CYS A 45 11.15 -2.57 4.29
C CYS A 45 12.28 -3.36 4.94
N GLY A 46 13.43 -2.74 5.20
CA GLY A 46 14.54 -3.37 5.91
C GLY A 46 14.16 -3.75 7.35
N GLY A 47 13.37 -2.91 8.03
CA GLY A 47 12.81 -3.20 9.34
C GLY A 47 11.79 -4.34 9.32
N ALA A 48 10.86 -4.34 8.36
CA ALA A 48 9.87 -5.41 8.19
C ALA A 48 10.52 -6.75 7.79
N ALA A 49 11.51 -6.74 6.90
CA ALA A 49 12.28 -7.91 6.48
C ALA A 49 13.07 -8.53 7.65
N LYS A 50 13.66 -7.67 8.50
CA LYS A 50 14.34 -8.11 9.73
C LYS A 50 13.37 -8.73 10.74
N LEU A 51 12.18 -8.17 10.90
CA LEU A 51 11.14 -8.74 11.76
C LEU A 51 10.56 -10.05 11.22
N ALA A 52 10.54 -10.24 9.91
CA ALA A 52 10.15 -11.48 9.24
C ALA A 52 11.24 -12.57 9.30
N GLY A 53 12.38 -12.33 9.97
CA GLY A 53 13.45 -13.31 10.14
C GLY A 53 14.28 -13.59 8.88
N LEU A 54 14.25 -12.69 7.89
CA LEU A 54 15.02 -12.85 6.66
C LEU A 54 16.52 -12.69 6.91
N ASN A 55 17.34 -13.36 6.10
CA ASN A 55 18.79 -13.29 6.22
C ASN A 55 19.35 -11.95 5.65
N ARG A 56 20.61 -11.62 5.95
CA ARG A 56 21.21 -10.32 5.57
C ARG A 56 21.12 -10.03 4.06
N GLU A 57 21.31 -11.03 3.22
CA GLU A 57 21.23 -10.86 1.75
C GLU A 57 19.80 -10.57 1.30
N GLN A 58 18.80 -11.27 1.84
CA GLN A 58 17.39 -11.01 1.57
C GLN A 58 16.94 -9.65 2.11
N ILE A 59 17.45 -9.22 3.25
CA ILE A 59 17.19 -7.87 3.78
C ILE A 59 17.77 -6.81 2.84
N VAL A 60 19.00 -6.98 2.33
CA VAL A 60 19.61 -6.03 1.39
C VAL A 60 18.83 -5.97 0.08
N VAL A 61 18.40 -7.13 -0.47
CA VAL A 61 17.57 -7.18 -1.68
C VAL A 61 16.20 -6.54 -1.45
N ALA A 62 15.55 -6.81 -0.32
CA ALA A 62 14.28 -6.19 0.05
C ALA A 62 14.42 -4.67 0.25
N THR A 63 15.53 -4.23 0.86
CA THR A 63 15.85 -2.82 1.08
C THR A 63 16.13 -2.10 -0.25
N ALA A 64 16.90 -2.70 -1.15
CA ALA A 64 17.21 -2.16 -2.46
C ALA A 64 15.98 -2.10 -3.37
N GLY A 65 15.15 -3.15 -3.36
CA GLY A 65 13.87 -3.18 -4.08
C GLY A 65 12.90 -2.10 -3.58
N CYS A 66 12.88 -1.86 -2.26
CA CYS A 66 12.08 -0.79 -1.68
C CYS A 66 12.66 0.61 -1.82
N ALA A 67 13.96 0.77 -2.08
CA ALA A 67 14.54 2.08 -2.41
C ALA A 67 13.96 2.63 -3.73
N GLY A 68 13.75 1.76 -4.73
CA GLY A 68 13.08 2.13 -5.98
C GLY A 68 11.61 2.53 -5.79
N ILE A 69 10.89 1.80 -4.92
CA ILE A 69 9.52 2.16 -4.52
C ILE A 69 9.51 3.47 -3.72
N GLY A 70 10.50 3.67 -2.85
CA GLY A 70 10.68 4.88 -2.06
C GLY A 70 10.96 6.12 -2.91
N ALA A 71 11.64 5.97 -4.05
CA ALA A 71 11.83 7.07 -5.01
C ALA A 71 10.51 7.51 -5.67
N ILE A 72 9.64 6.55 -6.03
CA ILE A 72 8.31 6.82 -6.60
C ILE A 72 7.43 7.53 -5.56
N VAL A 73 7.37 6.98 -4.35
CA VAL A 73 6.59 7.56 -3.25
C VAL A 73 7.15 8.94 -2.86
N GLY A 74 8.47 9.10 -2.86
CA GLY A 74 9.14 10.38 -2.66
C GLY A 74 8.72 11.41 -3.71
N GLN A 75 8.70 11.04 -4.99
CA GLN A 75 8.20 11.92 -6.05
C GLN A 75 6.73 12.32 -5.84
N GLN A 76 5.87 11.36 -5.54
CA GLN A 76 4.46 11.62 -5.25
C GLN A 76 4.29 12.56 -4.05
N MET A 77 5.11 12.39 -3.01
CA MET A 77 5.11 13.26 -1.83
C MET A 77 5.47 14.70 -2.17
N ARG A 78 6.47 14.90 -3.04
CA ARG A 78 6.79 16.25 -3.55
C ARG A 78 5.63 16.87 -4.29
N ASP A 79 5.04 16.12 -5.21
CA ASP A 79 4.00 16.64 -6.10
C ASP A 79 2.73 16.97 -5.31
N ARG A 80 2.42 16.20 -4.26
CA ARG A 80 1.36 16.55 -3.31
C ARG A 80 1.73 17.72 -2.41
N ARG A 81 2.97 17.79 -1.91
CA ARG A 81 3.45 18.89 -1.06
C ARG A 81 3.41 20.25 -1.76
N LYS A 82 3.66 20.31 -3.07
CA LYS A 82 3.54 21.55 -3.88
C LYS A 82 2.16 22.22 -3.81
N LYS A 83 1.12 21.50 -3.39
CA LYS A 83 -0.24 22.05 -3.23
C LYS A 83 -0.43 22.85 -1.95
N TYR A 84 0.55 22.84 -1.03
CA TYR A 84 0.44 23.41 0.30
C TYR A 84 1.52 24.47 0.53
N ALA A 85 1.23 25.49 1.34
CA ALA A 85 2.16 26.58 1.59
C ALA A 85 3.20 26.21 2.66
N SER A 86 2.83 25.35 3.61
CA SER A 86 3.70 24.88 4.69
C SER A 86 3.70 23.35 4.85
N GLU A 87 4.67 22.84 5.61
CA GLU A 87 4.74 21.41 5.91
C GLU A 87 3.63 20.97 6.88
N GLU A 88 3.23 21.85 7.79
CA GLU A 88 2.11 21.62 8.70
C GLU A 88 0.78 21.53 7.93
N GLU A 89 0.56 22.43 6.97
CA GLU A 89 -0.61 22.39 6.08
C GLU A 89 -0.61 21.13 5.22
N PHE A 90 0.55 20.72 4.71
CA PHE A 90 0.70 19.46 3.98
C PHE A 90 0.30 18.27 4.85
N PHE A 91 0.81 18.15 6.06
CA PHE A 91 0.46 17.03 6.95
C PHE A 91 -1.02 17.00 7.31
N ASP A 92 -1.61 18.15 7.66
CA ASP A 92 -3.04 18.22 7.98
C ASP A 92 -3.91 17.92 6.75
N GLY A 93 -3.49 18.40 5.58
CA GLY A 93 -4.11 18.10 4.30
C GLY A 93 -4.10 16.61 3.96
N GLU A 94 -2.95 15.96 4.03
CA GLU A 94 -2.83 14.52 3.73
C GLU A 94 -3.54 13.65 4.77
N ILE A 95 -3.61 14.07 6.05
CA ILE A 95 -4.45 13.38 7.04
C ILE A 95 -5.92 13.43 6.61
N LYS A 96 -6.40 14.57 6.12
CA LYS A 96 -7.78 14.73 5.63
C LYS A 96 -8.03 13.94 4.36
N GLU A 97 -7.10 13.97 3.40
CA GLU A 97 -7.17 13.14 2.18
C GLU A 97 -7.22 11.66 2.54
N ALA A 98 -6.37 11.20 3.46
CA ALA A 98 -6.37 9.81 3.93
C ALA A 98 -7.69 9.42 4.61
N GLN A 99 -8.27 10.30 5.43
CA GLN A 99 -9.58 10.07 6.06
C GLN A 99 -10.69 9.90 5.00
N GLN A 100 -10.72 10.78 4.00
CA GLN A 100 -11.71 10.72 2.93
C GLN A 100 -11.53 9.44 2.11
N PHE A 101 -10.31 9.18 1.65
CA PHE A 101 -9.98 7.97 0.89
C PHE A 101 -10.39 6.72 1.66
N ASN A 102 -10.02 6.61 2.93
CA ASN A 102 -10.36 5.44 3.75
C ASN A 102 -11.86 5.28 3.97
N SER A 103 -12.61 6.38 4.12
CA SER A 103 -14.07 6.34 4.21
C SER A 103 -14.69 5.75 2.93
N ASP A 104 -14.20 6.18 1.78
CA ASP A 104 -14.64 5.68 0.48
C ASP A 104 -14.28 4.20 0.31
N GLN A 105 -13.09 3.79 0.74
CA GLN A 105 -12.65 2.38 0.70
C GLN A 105 -13.42 1.48 1.66
N ILE A 106 -13.82 1.97 2.84
CA ILE A 106 -14.69 1.22 3.75
C ILE A 106 -16.06 1.00 3.11
N THR A 107 -16.60 2.03 2.45
CA THR A 107 -17.87 1.93 1.71
C THR A 107 -17.76 0.92 0.57
N TYR A 108 -16.69 1.01 -0.22
CA TYR A 108 -16.39 0.06 -1.29
C TYR A 108 -16.28 -1.37 -0.76
N LYS A 109 -15.50 -1.60 0.30
CA LYS A 109 -15.33 -2.91 0.95
C LYS A 109 -16.66 -3.51 1.36
N ASN A 110 -17.52 -2.73 2.03
CA ASN A 110 -18.83 -3.20 2.49
C ASN A 110 -19.75 -3.56 1.32
N LYS A 111 -19.73 -2.76 0.25
CA LYS A 111 -20.45 -3.04 -0.99
C LYS A 111 -19.94 -4.33 -1.64
N LEU A 112 -18.62 -4.50 -1.73
CA LEU A 112 -17.99 -5.68 -2.32
C LEU A 112 -18.37 -6.96 -1.56
N ILE A 113 -18.34 -6.95 -0.22
CA ILE A 113 -18.78 -8.09 0.60
C ILE A 113 -20.23 -8.50 0.25
N ALA A 114 -21.13 -7.52 0.14
CA ALA A 114 -22.53 -7.79 -0.19
C ALA A 114 -22.69 -8.35 -1.61
N GLU A 115 -21.95 -7.81 -2.57
CA GLU A 115 -21.96 -8.27 -3.96
C GLU A 115 -21.40 -9.70 -4.10
N VAL A 116 -20.26 -10.00 -3.48
CA VAL A 116 -19.68 -11.35 -3.47
C VAL A 116 -20.64 -12.34 -2.81
N LYS A 117 -21.32 -11.96 -1.72
CA LYS A 117 -22.35 -12.81 -1.10
C LYS A 117 -23.49 -13.13 -2.08
N LYS A 118 -23.97 -12.15 -2.84
CA LYS A 118 -25.00 -12.36 -3.87
C LYS A 118 -24.50 -13.29 -4.99
N LEU A 119 -23.29 -13.06 -5.49
CA LEU A 119 -22.66 -13.90 -6.50
C LEU A 119 -22.47 -15.34 -6.00
N LYS A 120 -22.08 -15.55 -4.74
CA LYS A 120 -21.99 -16.88 -4.10
C LYS A 120 -23.33 -17.63 -4.12
N ILE A 121 -24.42 -16.96 -3.79
CA ILE A 121 -25.76 -17.57 -3.77
C ILE A 121 -26.18 -17.95 -5.19
N GLU A 122 -26.03 -17.03 -6.14
CA GLU A 122 -26.39 -17.27 -7.53
C GLU A 122 -25.53 -18.37 -8.16
N ASN A 123 -24.22 -18.38 -7.88
CA ASN A 123 -23.31 -19.40 -8.36
C ASN A 123 -23.73 -20.80 -7.89
N LYS A 124 -24.03 -20.96 -6.59
CA LYS A 124 -24.53 -22.23 -6.03
C LYS A 124 -25.82 -22.69 -6.71
N ARG A 125 -26.74 -21.75 -6.99
CA ARG A 125 -28.01 -22.03 -7.68
C ARG A 125 -27.73 -22.54 -9.10
N LEU A 126 -26.86 -21.86 -9.85
CA LEU A 126 -26.53 -22.20 -11.23
C LEU A 126 -25.81 -23.54 -11.33
N VAL A 127 -24.83 -23.82 -10.47
CA VAL A 127 -24.16 -25.13 -10.40
C VAL A 127 -25.17 -26.25 -10.11
N ALA A 128 -26.14 -26.03 -9.21
CA ALA A 128 -27.18 -27.03 -8.94
C ALA A 128 -28.13 -27.26 -10.13
N LEU A 129 -28.42 -26.23 -10.92
CA LEU A 129 -29.23 -26.34 -12.15
C LEU A 129 -28.46 -26.99 -13.29
N GLN A 130 -27.16 -26.69 -13.44
CA GLN A 130 -26.26 -27.30 -14.42
C GLN A 130 -26.18 -28.81 -14.23
N LYS A 131 -26.00 -29.28 -12.98
CA LYS A 131 -26.03 -30.71 -12.63
C LYS A 131 -27.34 -31.42 -13.00
N LYS A 132 -28.43 -30.68 -13.15
CA LYS A 132 -29.74 -31.19 -13.55
C LYS A 132 -30.06 -30.94 -15.03
N ALA A 133 -29.11 -30.42 -15.80
CA ALA A 133 -29.28 -29.95 -17.18
C ALA A 133 -30.44 -28.94 -17.35
N LYS A 134 -30.69 -28.12 -16.32
CA LYS A 134 -31.80 -27.14 -16.26
C LYS A 134 -31.39 -25.69 -16.53
N VAL A 135 -30.17 -25.47 -17.02
CA VAL A 135 -29.64 -24.14 -17.34
C VAL A 135 -28.84 -24.21 -18.63
N SER A 136 -28.93 -23.16 -19.45
CA SER A 136 -28.20 -23.10 -20.72
C SER A 136 -26.74 -22.69 -20.50
N ALA A 137 -25.87 -23.11 -21.41
CA ALA A 137 -24.47 -22.68 -21.44
C ALA A 137 -24.33 -21.15 -21.54
N GLU A 138 -25.25 -20.48 -22.24
CA GLU A 138 -25.25 -19.01 -22.35
C GLU A 138 -25.46 -18.32 -20.99
N VAL A 139 -26.36 -18.83 -20.15
CA VAL A 139 -26.60 -18.27 -18.81
C VAL A 139 -25.37 -18.45 -17.92
N LEU A 140 -24.72 -19.62 -17.99
CA LEU A 140 -23.48 -19.88 -17.26
C LEU A 140 -22.35 -18.96 -17.74
N ALA A 141 -22.18 -18.81 -19.05
CA ALA A 141 -21.18 -17.92 -19.64
C ALA A 141 -21.41 -16.46 -19.23
N LYS A 142 -22.66 -15.98 -19.26
CA LYS A 142 -23.01 -14.63 -18.80
C LYS A 142 -22.68 -14.42 -17.32
N HIS A 143 -23.02 -15.39 -16.47
CA HIS A 143 -22.69 -15.31 -15.05
C HIS A 143 -21.17 -15.30 -14.80
N ARG A 144 -20.43 -16.12 -15.57
CA ARG A 144 -18.97 -16.16 -15.55
C ARG A 144 -18.35 -14.80 -15.91
N THR A 145 -18.82 -14.17 -16.99
CA THR A 145 -18.36 -12.84 -17.40
C THR A 145 -18.54 -11.81 -16.28
N VAL A 146 -19.69 -11.83 -15.58
CA VAL A 146 -19.93 -10.94 -14.43
C VAL A 146 -18.89 -11.14 -13.33
N ILE A 147 -18.52 -12.39 -13.02
CA ILE A 147 -17.48 -12.69 -12.02
C ILE A 147 -16.12 -12.19 -12.49
N ILE A 148 -15.72 -12.48 -13.73
CA ILE A 148 -14.43 -12.05 -14.30
C ILE A 148 -14.30 -10.53 -14.32
N ASP A 149 -15.35 -9.82 -14.73
CA ASP A 149 -15.33 -8.35 -14.75
C ASP A 149 -15.26 -7.78 -13.34
N LYS A 150 -15.92 -8.43 -12.37
CA LYS A 150 -15.79 -8.06 -10.96
C LYS A 150 -14.36 -8.29 -10.45
N GLN A 151 -13.72 -9.41 -10.77
CA GLN A 151 -12.32 -9.67 -10.41
C GLN A 151 -11.38 -8.60 -10.96
N LYS A 152 -11.54 -8.20 -12.22
CA LYS A 152 -10.73 -7.13 -12.83
C LYS A 152 -10.91 -5.80 -12.10
N ALA A 153 -12.15 -5.41 -11.82
CA ALA A 153 -12.45 -4.18 -11.10
C ALA A 153 -11.84 -4.20 -9.67
N VAL A 154 -11.98 -5.31 -8.95
CA VAL A 154 -11.40 -5.47 -7.61
C VAL A 154 -9.86 -5.42 -7.64
N LYS A 155 -9.22 -6.02 -8.64
CA LYS A 155 -7.76 -5.96 -8.80
C LYS A 155 -7.25 -4.54 -9.03
N ILE A 156 -7.98 -3.73 -9.81
CA ILE A 156 -7.63 -2.32 -10.04
C ILE A 156 -7.74 -1.53 -8.74
N GLU A 157 -8.86 -1.66 -8.02
CA GLU A 157 -9.06 -0.92 -6.75
C GLU A 157 -8.05 -1.37 -5.69
N THR A 158 -7.77 -2.67 -5.59
CA THR A 158 -6.77 -3.20 -4.65
C THR A 158 -5.39 -2.63 -4.91
N ARG A 159 -4.96 -2.52 -6.18
CA ARG A 159 -3.69 -1.87 -6.54
C ARG A 159 -3.66 -0.42 -6.08
N LYS A 160 -4.72 0.35 -6.34
CA LYS A 160 -4.84 1.74 -5.91
C LYS A 160 -4.76 1.89 -4.40
N MET A 161 -5.44 1.01 -3.65
CA MET A 161 -5.37 0.96 -2.18
C MET A 161 -3.95 0.65 -1.69
N GLN A 162 -3.25 -0.30 -2.32
CA GLN A 162 -1.87 -0.65 -1.98
C GLN A 162 -0.87 0.48 -2.29
N GLU A 163 -1.06 1.20 -3.39
CA GLU A 163 -0.27 2.39 -3.74
C GLU A 163 -0.47 3.51 -2.71
N GLU A 164 -1.72 3.80 -2.34
CA GLU A 164 -2.03 4.80 -1.31
C GLU A 164 -1.51 4.36 0.08
N LEU A 165 -1.57 3.07 0.42
CA LEU A 165 -1.00 2.57 1.66
C LEU A 165 0.51 2.83 1.74
N LYS A 166 1.25 2.54 0.66
CA LYS A 166 2.70 2.81 0.61
C LYS A 166 3.01 4.29 0.83
N PHE A 167 2.21 5.16 0.22
CA PHE A 167 2.31 6.60 0.41
C PHE A 167 2.08 6.98 1.88
N GLN A 168 0.98 6.51 2.48
CA GLN A 168 0.66 6.81 3.88
C GLN A 168 1.68 6.21 4.86
N GLU A 169 2.27 5.05 4.59
CA GLU A 169 3.34 4.49 5.44
C GLU A 169 4.61 5.35 5.40
N ALA A 170 5.00 5.84 4.22
CA ALA A 170 6.13 6.75 4.09
C ALA A 170 5.87 8.08 4.78
N LEU A 171 4.67 8.65 4.62
CA LEU A 171 4.30 9.90 5.27
C LEU A 171 4.22 9.75 6.80
N TYR A 172 3.72 8.61 7.29
CA TYR A 172 3.72 8.29 8.72
C TYR A 172 5.13 8.29 9.30
N ALA A 173 6.08 7.66 8.60
CA ALA A 173 7.48 7.66 9.02
C ALA A 173 8.09 9.07 9.01
N LYS A 174 7.73 9.92 8.05
CA LYS A 174 8.15 11.34 8.01
C LYS A 174 7.60 12.14 9.18
N ILE A 175 6.29 12.05 9.46
CA ILE A 175 5.64 12.71 10.61
C ILE A 175 6.23 12.22 11.94
N LYS A 176 6.59 10.94 12.04
CA LYS A 176 7.22 10.37 13.23
C LYS A 176 8.60 10.98 13.50
N ALA A 177 9.35 11.32 12.45
CA ALA A 177 10.68 11.91 12.58
C ALA A 177 10.64 13.40 13.00
N THR A 178 9.50 14.08 12.82
CA THR A 178 9.31 15.51 13.13
C THR A 178 8.60 15.76 14.47
N ASP A 179 8.51 14.75 15.33
CA ASP A 179 7.97 14.79 16.71
C ASP A 179 6.55 15.38 16.87
N ASN A 180 5.68 15.15 15.88
CA ASN A 180 4.29 15.61 15.93
C ASN A 180 3.32 14.55 16.47
N SER A 181 3.31 14.35 17.79
CA SER A 181 2.59 13.26 18.47
C SER A 181 1.08 13.19 18.16
N SER A 182 0.40 14.33 18.04
CA SER A 182 -1.05 14.39 17.75
C SER A 182 -1.39 14.00 16.31
N ARG A 183 -0.64 14.53 15.32
CA ARG A 183 -0.80 14.16 13.91
C ARG A 183 -0.43 12.70 13.68
N LEU A 184 0.65 12.25 14.34
CA LEU A 184 1.11 10.87 14.27
C LEU A 184 0.02 9.88 14.69
N ALA A 185 -0.65 10.13 15.82
CA ALA A 185 -1.72 9.26 16.31
C ALA A 185 -2.93 9.21 15.36
N LYS A 186 -3.35 10.37 14.82
CA LYS A 186 -4.44 10.44 13.83
C LYS A 186 -4.08 9.66 12.58
N PHE A 187 -2.88 9.86 12.06
CA PHE A 187 -2.46 9.24 10.81
C PHE A 187 -2.20 7.73 10.96
N GLN A 188 -1.67 7.29 12.10
CA GLN A 188 -1.54 5.86 12.43
C GLN A 188 -2.88 5.13 12.34
N LYS A 189 -3.95 5.76 12.84
CA LYS A 189 -5.31 5.20 12.79
C LYS A 189 -5.78 5.03 11.34
N GLU A 190 -5.49 6.00 10.48
CA GLU A 190 -5.85 5.93 9.06
C GLU A 190 -5.05 4.87 8.30
N VAL A 191 -3.73 4.79 8.50
CA VAL A 191 -2.90 3.71 7.95
C VAL A 191 -3.45 2.34 8.35
N LYS A 192 -3.82 2.16 9.62
CA LYS A 192 -4.39 0.91 10.13
C LYS A 192 -5.72 0.56 9.46
N LYS A 193 -6.64 1.53 9.34
CA LYS A 193 -7.94 1.32 8.66
C LYS A 193 -7.75 0.88 7.21
N LEU A 194 -6.82 1.50 6.48
CA LEU A 194 -6.56 1.14 5.09
C LEU A 194 -6.00 -0.29 4.98
N LYS A 195 -5.05 -0.67 5.84
CA LYS A 195 -4.52 -2.05 5.90
C LYS A 195 -5.63 -3.07 6.12
N GLU A 196 -6.50 -2.83 7.09
CA GLU A 196 -7.63 -3.72 7.39
C GLU A 196 -8.60 -3.82 6.21
N ALA A 197 -8.88 -2.71 5.52
CA ALA A 197 -9.71 -2.71 4.33
C ALA A 197 -9.08 -3.52 3.18
N ILE A 198 -7.78 -3.36 2.93
CA ILE A 198 -7.04 -4.10 1.89
C ILE A 198 -7.15 -5.60 2.13
N VAL A 199 -6.88 -6.08 3.35
CA VAL A 199 -6.94 -7.51 3.69
C VAL A 199 -8.33 -8.10 3.40
N VAL A 200 -9.40 -7.35 3.71
CA VAL A 200 -10.76 -7.80 3.44
C VAL A 200 -11.04 -7.84 1.94
N VAL A 201 -10.63 -6.81 1.18
CA VAL A 201 -10.81 -6.75 -0.27
C VAL A 201 -10.04 -7.86 -0.98
N GLU A 202 -8.79 -8.14 -0.58
CA GLU A 202 -7.98 -9.26 -1.09
C GLU A 202 -8.66 -10.61 -0.83
N ASN A 203 -9.21 -10.82 0.37
CA ASN A 203 -10.00 -12.02 0.67
C ASN A 203 -11.26 -12.12 -0.22
N GLN A 204 -11.95 -11.02 -0.49
CA GLN A 204 -13.08 -11.03 -1.44
C GLN A 204 -12.62 -11.35 -2.87
N GLN A 205 -11.44 -10.89 -3.28
CA GLN A 205 -10.85 -11.21 -4.57
C GLN A 205 -10.58 -12.72 -4.71
N SER A 206 -10.00 -13.36 -3.68
CA SER A 206 -9.80 -14.82 -3.65
C SER A 206 -11.13 -15.57 -3.74
N GLN A 207 -12.16 -15.11 -3.02
CA GLN A 207 -13.49 -15.71 -3.09
C GLN A 207 -14.14 -15.58 -4.47
N LEU A 208 -13.88 -14.50 -5.20
CA LEU A 208 -14.35 -14.35 -6.58
C LEU A 208 -13.61 -15.29 -7.54
N ALA A 209 -12.31 -15.56 -7.32
CA ALA A 209 -11.54 -16.55 -8.09
C ALA A 209 -12.13 -17.95 -7.93
N GLU A 210 -12.39 -18.36 -6.69
CA GLU A 210 -13.02 -19.65 -6.38
C GLU A 210 -14.39 -19.82 -7.05
N LEU A 211 -15.17 -18.74 -7.23
CA LEU A 211 -16.46 -18.82 -7.92
C LEU A 211 -16.32 -19.12 -9.42
N ASP A 212 -15.32 -18.53 -10.08
CA ASP A 212 -15.05 -18.78 -11.50
C ASP A 212 -14.60 -20.23 -11.74
N ASP A 213 -13.74 -20.75 -10.87
CA ASP A 213 -13.24 -22.12 -10.94
C ASP A 213 -14.39 -23.14 -10.80
N ASN A 214 -15.33 -22.89 -9.89
CA ASN A 214 -16.46 -23.78 -9.63
C ASN A 214 -17.52 -23.82 -10.75
N LEU A 215 -17.56 -22.83 -11.65
CA LEU A 215 -18.43 -22.83 -12.85
C LEU A 215 -17.79 -23.54 -14.04
N SER A 216 -16.48 -23.79 -13.99
CA SER A 216 -15.70 -24.36 -15.08
C SER A 216 -15.71 -25.90 -15.10
N ILE A 217 -16.47 -26.52 -14.19
CA ILE A 217 -16.67 -27.96 -14.03
C ILE A 217 -18.07 -28.32 -14.54
#